data_AF-A0A1B6NQX4-F1
#
_entry.id   AF-A0A1B6NQX4-F1
#
_cell.length_a   1.000
_cell.length_b   1.000
_cell.length_c   1.000
_cell.angle_alpha   90.00
_cell.angle_beta   90.00
_cell.angle_gamma   90.00
#
_symmetry.space_group_name_H-M   'P 1'
#
loop_
_entity.id
_entity.type
_entity.pdbx_description
1 polymer ?
#
loop_
_entity_poly.entity_id
_entity_poly.type
_entity_poly.pdbx_seq_one_letter_code
_entity_poly.pdbx_strand_id
1 'polypeptide(L)'
;MKRKVVANKPSYYAWKDLKKWMEEDQSNPLLGNLGKQGRELFNLLTELDTFEISAFDSPEFDKVVDNGDTEPTRGLLDYIHNDILQAAQPAPFTGELRQNDDSVTIMCTHSALREVQVLHDHLLHWLSQDKTRTPSDILVMCPAIENYAPFVDAVFHRVGTKTLAGTGQVRLPCTIADRSPMDAEPLIAAFMALLQLPDSRFGVSDIMDYLQLDSVQKRFSVSQDEIEQMVVWLKQAHIHWGLNSTHKTAVSEGVKLDEMYSWWWGIRRLLMGMLAQDAEVVVSDLLTIPDVEGQSALTRG
;
A
#
# COMPACT_ATOMS: atom_id res chain seq x y z
N MET A 1 32.36 -37.23 -29.36
CA MET A 1 31.19 -36.32 -29.37
C MET A 1 31.55 -35.06 -28.58
N LYS A 2 31.80 -33.92 -29.25
CA LYS A 2 31.99 -32.61 -28.60
C LYS A 2 30.92 -31.66 -29.14
N ARG A 3 29.99 -31.20 -28.29
CA ARG A 3 29.03 -30.14 -28.63
C ARG A 3 29.74 -28.79 -28.49
N LYS A 4 29.81 -28.02 -29.58
CA LYS A 4 30.22 -26.60 -29.57
C LYS A 4 28.96 -25.75 -29.54
N VAL A 5 28.85 -24.90 -28.52
CA VAL A 5 27.85 -23.83 -28.41
C VAL A 5 28.22 -22.73 -29.42
N VAL A 6 27.27 -22.35 -30.28
CA VAL A 6 27.43 -21.25 -31.24
C VAL A 6 26.91 -19.98 -30.57
N ALA A 7 27.83 -19.06 -30.27
CA ALA A 7 27.48 -17.69 -29.88
C ALA A 7 27.07 -16.92 -31.14
N ASN A 8 25.81 -16.48 -31.20
CA ASN A 8 25.30 -15.67 -32.29
C ASN A 8 25.70 -14.20 -32.04
N LYS A 9 26.50 -13.62 -32.94
CA LYS A 9 26.87 -12.19 -32.89
C LYS A 9 25.62 -11.32 -33.09
N PRO A 10 25.45 -10.20 -32.36
CA PRO A 10 24.33 -9.31 -32.59
C PRO A 10 24.43 -8.64 -33.96
N SER A 11 23.31 -8.69 -34.66
CA SER A 11 23.08 -8.28 -36.04
C SER A 11 23.30 -6.78 -36.25
N TYR A 12 24.04 -6.43 -37.32
CA TYR A 12 24.30 -5.07 -37.81
C TYR A 12 23.01 -4.24 -38.08
N TYR A 13 21.85 -4.90 -38.13
CA TYR A 13 20.55 -4.29 -38.35
C TYR A 13 19.99 -3.57 -37.11
N ALA A 14 20.34 -4.00 -35.89
CA ALA A 14 19.86 -3.36 -34.65
C ALA A 14 20.34 -1.90 -34.51
N TRP A 15 21.50 -1.57 -35.07
CA TRP A 15 22.07 -0.22 -35.05
C TRP A 15 21.45 0.72 -36.09
N LYS A 16 20.86 0.18 -37.17
CA LYS A 16 20.15 0.97 -38.18
C LYS A 16 18.78 1.40 -37.69
N ASP A 17 18.07 0.53 -36.96
CA ASP A 17 16.79 0.87 -36.35
C ASP A 17 16.96 1.93 -35.24
N LEU A 18 18.06 1.87 -34.48
CA LEU A 18 18.44 2.88 -33.51
C LEU A 18 18.77 4.24 -34.14
N LYS A 19 19.49 4.25 -35.27
CA LYS A 19 19.72 5.48 -36.04
C LYS A 19 18.44 6.07 -36.64
N LYS A 20 17.54 5.22 -37.13
CA LYS A 20 16.25 5.63 -37.67
C LYS A 20 15.33 6.20 -36.58
N TRP A 21 15.47 5.72 -35.35
CA TRP A 21 14.80 6.26 -34.16
C TRP A 21 15.42 7.59 -33.70
N MET A 22 16.74 7.77 -33.88
CA MET A 22 17.43 9.05 -33.65
C MET A 22 17.21 10.10 -34.76
N GLU A 23 16.79 9.68 -35.96
CA GLU A 23 16.55 10.52 -37.14
C GLU A 23 15.09 11.01 -37.26
N GLU A 24 14.16 10.53 -36.42
CA GLU A 24 12.96 11.31 -36.15
C GLU A 24 13.40 12.49 -35.27
N ASP A 25 13.55 13.68 -35.86
CA ASP A 25 13.90 14.95 -35.21
C ASP A 25 12.97 15.25 -34.02
N GLN A 26 13.19 14.57 -32.90
CA GLN A 26 12.61 14.92 -31.62
C GLN A 26 13.49 16.02 -31.07
N SER A 27 13.05 17.25 -31.31
CA SER A 27 13.78 18.43 -30.91
C SER A 27 14.07 18.37 -29.40
N ASN A 28 13.11 18.03 -28.53
CA ASN A 28 13.40 17.76 -27.10
C ASN A 28 13.39 16.25 -26.75
N PRO A 29 14.45 15.69 -26.12
CA PRO A 29 14.53 14.27 -25.75
C PRO A 29 13.52 13.83 -24.67
N LEU A 30 13.09 14.72 -23.77
CA LEU A 30 12.07 14.41 -22.76
C LEU A 30 10.69 14.24 -23.40
N LEU A 31 10.30 15.18 -24.27
CA LEU A 31 9.06 15.08 -25.05
C LEU A 31 9.07 13.84 -25.94
N GLY A 32 10.23 13.54 -26.52
CA GLY A 32 10.42 12.39 -27.38
C GLY A 32 10.18 11.04 -26.70
N ASN A 33 10.73 10.87 -25.50
CA ASN A 33 10.65 9.61 -24.75
C ASN A 33 9.37 9.47 -23.93
N LEU A 34 8.87 10.55 -23.31
CA LEU A 34 7.74 10.51 -22.37
C LEU A 34 6.42 10.98 -23.00
N GLY A 35 6.46 11.69 -24.13
CA GLY A 35 5.30 12.35 -24.74
C GLY A 35 4.54 11.52 -25.78
N LYS A 36 4.81 10.21 -25.92
CA LYS A 36 4.23 9.39 -26.99
C LYS A 36 2.70 9.42 -27.04
N GLN A 37 2.03 9.26 -25.89
CA GLN A 37 0.56 9.30 -25.80
C GLN A 37 0.00 10.68 -26.18
N GLY A 38 0.64 11.76 -25.70
CA GLY A 38 0.26 13.13 -26.03
C GLY A 38 0.39 13.43 -27.53
N ARG A 39 1.46 12.94 -28.17
CA ARG A 39 1.68 13.07 -29.62
C ARG A 39 0.59 12.38 -30.43
N GLU A 40 0.20 11.16 -30.05
CA GLU A 40 -0.88 10.43 -30.71
C GLU A 40 -2.21 11.18 -30.59
N LEU A 41 -2.55 11.67 -29.40
CA LEU A 41 -3.74 12.48 -29.18
C LEU A 41 -3.70 13.79 -29.99
N PHE A 42 -2.56 14.48 -29.98
CA PHE A 42 -2.39 15.74 -30.69
C PHE A 42 -2.55 15.56 -32.20
N ASN A 43 -1.94 14.52 -32.78
CA ASN A 43 -2.12 14.20 -34.21
C ASN A 43 -3.59 13.94 -34.55
N LEU A 44 -4.31 13.19 -33.70
CA LEU A 44 -5.75 12.94 -33.89
C LEU A 44 -6.58 14.22 -33.81
N LEU A 45 -6.21 15.16 -32.93
CA LEU A 45 -6.89 16.46 -32.82
C LEU A 45 -6.63 17.34 -34.04
N THR A 46 -5.40 17.38 -34.56
CA THR A 46 -5.05 18.14 -35.78
C THR A 46 -5.66 17.56 -37.05
N GLU A 47 -5.97 16.26 -37.08
CA GLU A 47 -6.72 15.63 -38.18
C GLU A 47 -8.21 16.07 -38.22
N LEU A 48 -8.74 16.61 -37.11
CA LEU A 48 -10.08 17.19 -37.09
C LEU A 48 -10.03 18.61 -37.62
N ASP A 49 -10.81 18.91 -38.68
CA ASP A 49 -11.01 20.26 -39.22
C ASP A 49 -11.74 21.16 -38.20
N THR A 50 -11.00 21.60 -37.18
CA THR A 50 -11.46 22.45 -36.09
C THR A 50 -10.64 23.73 -36.03
N PHE A 51 -11.22 24.78 -35.46
CA PHE A 51 -10.49 26.02 -35.23
C PHE A 51 -9.57 25.84 -34.02
N GLU A 52 -8.27 25.75 -34.27
CA GLU A 52 -7.24 25.73 -33.22
C GLU A 52 -6.96 27.15 -32.73
N ILE A 53 -6.98 27.35 -31.40
CA ILE A 53 -6.60 28.60 -30.75
C ILE A 53 -5.38 28.31 -29.88
N SER A 54 -4.27 28.99 -30.19
CA SER A 54 -3.07 28.93 -29.36
C SER A 54 -3.29 29.68 -28.05
N ALA A 55 -3.29 28.95 -26.94
CA ALA A 55 -3.47 29.48 -25.58
C ALA A 55 -2.28 29.12 -24.67
N PHE A 56 -1.08 29.01 -25.24
CA PHE A 56 0.13 28.77 -24.48
C PHE A 56 0.56 30.04 -23.73
N ASP A 57 0.80 29.91 -22.43
CA ASP A 57 1.46 30.94 -21.64
C ASP A 57 2.97 30.74 -21.75
N SER A 58 3.63 31.58 -22.56
CA SER A 58 5.08 31.55 -22.72
C SER A 58 5.70 32.61 -21.82
N PRO A 59 6.35 32.24 -20.71
CA PRO A 59 7.14 33.20 -19.95
C PRO A 59 8.22 33.81 -20.85
N GLU A 60 8.43 35.13 -20.75
CA GLU A 60 9.45 35.83 -21.53
C GLU A 60 10.86 35.43 -21.07
N PHE A 61 11.41 34.36 -21.63
CA PHE A 61 12.76 33.86 -21.31
C PHE A 61 13.88 34.83 -21.70
N ASP A 62 13.66 35.69 -22.71
CA ASP A 62 14.70 36.53 -23.32
C ASP A 62 14.86 37.94 -22.75
N LYS A 63 14.01 38.39 -21.82
CA LYS A 63 14.24 39.69 -21.16
C LYS A 63 15.23 39.53 -20.01
N VAL A 64 16.51 39.39 -20.36
CA VAL A 64 17.60 39.79 -19.47
C VAL A 64 17.39 41.28 -19.23
N VAL A 65 16.87 41.62 -18.06
CA VAL A 65 16.78 43.02 -17.66
C VAL A 65 18.22 43.47 -17.46
N ASP A 66 18.75 44.21 -18.43
CA ASP A 66 20.05 44.89 -18.40
C ASP A 66 20.02 46.00 -17.34
N ASN A 67 19.86 45.61 -16.08
CA ASN A 67 20.02 46.46 -14.91
C ASN A 67 21.05 45.79 -14.02
N GLY A 68 22.32 46.00 -14.36
CA GLY A 68 23.56 45.97 -13.57
C GLY A 68 23.77 45.21 -12.24
N ASP A 69 22.77 44.69 -11.54
CA ASP A 69 22.89 44.06 -10.20
C ASP A 69 21.68 43.15 -9.90
N THR A 70 21.29 42.25 -10.80
CA THR A 70 20.23 41.25 -10.51
C THR A 70 20.78 39.84 -10.56
N GLU A 71 20.87 39.21 -9.38
CA GLU A 71 21.12 37.77 -9.29
C GLU A 71 20.12 36.99 -10.17
N PRO A 72 20.55 35.88 -10.79
CA PRO A 72 19.67 35.04 -11.59
C PRO A 72 18.45 34.62 -10.77
N THR A 73 17.26 34.97 -11.22
CA THR A 73 16.01 34.73 -10.48
C THR A 73 15.40 33.35 -10.74
N ARG A 74 15.91 32.61 -11.73
CA ARG A 74 15.27 31.43 -12.31
C ARG A 74 15.89 30.12 -11.83
N GLY A 75 15.05 29.12 -11.59
CA GLY A 75 15.46 27.77 -11.21
C GLY A 75 15.64 26.85 -12.42
N LEU A 76 16.28 25.71 -12.21
CA LEU A 76 16.47 24.63 -13.17
C LEU A 76 15.13 24.12 -13.72
N LEU A 77 14.10 24.03 -12.87
CA LEU A 77 12.76 23.62 -13.29
C LEU A 77 12.18 24.56 -14.36
N ASP A 78 12.42 25.86 -14.27
CA ASP A 78 11.94 26.84 -15.24
C ASP A 78 12.58 26.60 -16.61
N TYR A 79 13.91 26.37 -16.63
CA TYR A 79 14.64 26.04 -17.86
C TYR A 79 14.11 24.76 -18.50
N ILE A 80 13.89 23.70 -17.70
CA ILE A 80 13.33 22.44 -18.20
C ILE A 80 11.94 22.65 -18.79
N HIS A 81 11.06 23.40 -18.13
CA HIS A 81 9.72 23.69 -18.64
C HIS A 81 9.76 24.49 -19.94
N ASN A 82 10.67 25.46 -20.06
CA ASN A 82 10.82 26.24 -21.30
C ASN A 82 11.38 25.41 -22.45
N ASP A 83 12.37 24.56 -22.18
CA ASP A 83 12.91 23.65 -23.19
C ASP A 83 11.85 22.68 -23.69
N ILE A 84 10.92 22.25 -22.83
CA ILE A 84 9.76 21.44 -23.21
C ILE A 84 8.78 22.28 -24.03
N LEU A 85 8.45 23.49 -23.59
CA LEU A 85 7.50 24.38 -24.29
C LEU A 85 7.97 24.75 -25.71
N GLN A 86 9.25 25.10 -25.86
CA GLN A 86 9.84 25.47 -27.14
C GLN A 86 10.26 24.26 -27.98
N ALA A 87 10.10 23.05 -27.43
CA ALA A 87 10.66 21.82 -27.96
C ALA A 87 12.14 22.02 -28.35
N ALA A 88 12.97 22.56 -27.46
CA ALA A 88 14.35 22.92 -27.77
C ALA A 88 15.26 21.69 -27.99
N GLN A 89 16.27 21.83 -28.87
CA GLN A 89 17.28 20.80 -29.10
C GLN A 89 18.18 20.58 -27.89
N PRO A 90 18.62 19.33 -27.61
CA PRO A 90 19.52 19.05 -26.51
C PRO A 90 20.84 19.80 -26.71
N ALA A 91 21.05 20.82 -25.88
CA ALA A 91 22.26 21.64 -25.84
C ALA A 91 22.91 21.53 -24.45
N PRO A 92 24.24 21.70 -24.35
CA PRO A 92 24.88 21.84 -23.05
C PRO A 92 24.27 23.04 -22.32
N PHE A 93 23.96 22.85 -21.04
CA PHE A 93 23.37 23.90 -20.22
C PHE A 93 24.35 25.08 -20.07
N THR A 94 23.93 26.25 -20.51
CA THR A 94 24.70 27.51 -20.47
C THR A 94 24.01 28.61 -19.65
N GLY A 95 22.87 28.30 -19.01
CA GLY A 95 22.11 29.26 -18.22
C GLY A 95 22.77 29.57 -16.87
N GLU A 96 22.48 30.74 -16.31
CA GLU A 96 22.83 31.08 -14.94
C GLU A 96 21.68 30.65 -14.01
N LEU A 97 21.98 29.75 -13.07
CA LEU A 97 21.01 29.27 -12.08
C LEU A 97 20.94 30.22 -10.89
N ARG A 98 19.75 30.36 -10.31
CA ARG A 98 19.56 31.00 -9.02
C ARG A 98 20.49 30.39 -7.97
N GLN A 99 21.06 31.24 -7.11
CA GLN A 99 21.85 30.79 -5.97
C GLN A 99 20.94 29.97 -5.03
N ASN A 100 21.39 28.76 -4.64
CA ASN A 100 20.60 27.77 -3.88
C ASN A 100 19.23 27.44 -4.54
N ASP A 101 19.31 26.92 -5.76
CA ASP A 101 18.14 26.38 -6.45
C ASP A 101 17.79 24.98 -5.94
N ASP A 102 16.61 24.86 -5.32
CA ASP A 102 16.04 23.61 -4.80
C ASP A 102 14.85 23.14 -5.66
N SER A 103 14.65 23.72 -6.86
CA SER A 103 13.50 23.44 -7.72
C SER A 103 13.42 21.99 -8.21
N VAL A 104 14.57 21.35 -8.45
CA VAL A 104 14.68 19.93 -8.79
C VAL A 104 15.76 19.31 -7.92
N THR A 105 15.35 18.42 -7.01
CA THR A 105 16.28 17.74 -6.09
C THR A 105 16.16 16.23 -6.25
N ILE A 106 17.30 15.55 -6.37
CA ILE A 106 17.38 14.09 -6.40
C ILE A 106 17.92 13.61 -5.05
N MET A 107 17.11 12.83 -4.34
CA MET A 107 17.47 12.26 -3.05
C MET A 107 17.64 10.75 -3.16
N CYS A 108 18.71 10.22 -2.57
CA CYS A 108 18.94 8.78 -2.50
C CYS A 108 18.87 8.32 -1.04
N THR A 109 18.04 7.31 -0.77
CA THR A 109 17.81 6.77 0.57
C THR A 109 17.93 5.24 0.57
N HIS A 110 18.18 4.66 1.75
CA HIS A 110 18.48 3.23 1.88
C HIS A 110 17.26 2.35 2.19
N SER A 111 16.09 2.94 2.47
CA SER A 111 14.84 2.20 2.74
C SER A 111 13.62 3.09 2.53
N ALA A 112 12.45 2.47 2.30
CA ALA A 112 11.16 3.17 2.16
C ALA A 112 10.84 4.00 3.42
N LEU A 113 11.09 3.48 4.61
CA LEU A 113 10.92 4.25 5.86
C LEU A 113 11.81 5.51 5.87
N ARG A 114 13.08 5.37 5.47
CA ARG A 114 14.00 6.51 5.46
C ARG A 114 13.63 7.53 4.39
N GLU A 115 13.13 7.07 3.25
CA GLU A 115 12.60 7.90 2.17
C GLU A 115 11.45 8.79 2.67
N VAL A 116 10.46 8.20 3.36
CA VAL A 116 9.32 8.93 3.93
C VAL A 116 9.77 9.94 5.01
N GLN A 117 10.73 9.57 5.86
CA GLN A 117 11.29 10.48 6.86
C GLN A 117 12.01 11.68 6.24
N VAL A 118 12.86 11.42 5.25
CA VAL A 118 13.61 12.47 4.55
C VAL A 118 12.64 13.39 3.79
N LEU A 119 11.61 12.83 3.15
CA LEU A 119 10.54 13.61 2.54
C LEU A 119 9.85 14.51 3.56
N HIS A 120 9.44 13.96 4.71
CA HIS A 120 8.79 14.74 5.77
C HIS A 120 9.64 15.93 6.24
N ASP A 121 10.92 15.70 6.53
CA ASP A 121 11.84 16.74 6.96
C ASP A 121 12.08 17.79 5.86
N HIS A 122 12.16 17.36 4.60
CA HIS A 122 12.29 18.24 3.44
C HIS A 122 11.05 19.12 3.26
N LEU A 123 9.84 18.55 3.35
CA LEU A 123 8.58 19.32 3.25
C LEU A 123 8.44 20.33 4.38
N LEU A 124 8.83 19.97 5.61
CA LEU A 124 8.87 20.91 6.73
C LEU A 124 9.84 22.07 6.47
N HIS A 125 11.04 21.77 5.98
CA HIS A 125 12.02 22.79 5.62
C HIS A 125 11.46 23.72 4.54
N TRP A 126 10.91 23.15 3.47
CA TRP A 126 10.35 23.88 2.34
C TRP A 126 9.17 24.78 2.75
N LEU A 127 8.27 24.31 3.63
CA LEU A 127 7.18 25.12 4.17
C LEU A 127 7.67 26.19 5.15
N SER A 128 8.79 25.97 5.84
CA SER A 128 9.37 26.97 6.76
C SER A 128 10.01 28.17 6.05
N GLN A 129 10.44 27.99 4.80
CA GLN A 129 11.10 29.04 4.01
C GLN A 129 10.12 30.13 3.53
N ASP A 130 8.85 29.79 3.26
CA ASP A 130 7.87 30.72 2.70
C ASP A 130 6.47 30.45 3.27
N LYS A 131 5.88 31.49 3.87
CA LYS A 131 4.57 31.43 4.54
C LYS A 131 3.38 31.38 3.57
N THR A 132 3.60 31.66 2.29
CA THR A 132 2.53 31.57 1.28
C THR A 132 2.23 30.14 0.87
N ARG A 133 3.19 29.22 1.08
CA ARG A 133 3.08 27.81 0.73
C ARG A 133 2.14 27.11 1.69
N THR A 134 1.19 26.36 1.14
CA THR A 134 0.28 25.54 1.93
C THR A 134 0.54 24.06 1.68
N PRO A 135 0.26 23.17 2.65
CA PRO A 135 0.34 21.73 2.44
C PRO A 135 -0.56 21.23 1.30
N SER A 136 -1.61 21.98 0.94
CA SER A 136 -2.51 21.67 -0.16
C SER A 136 -1.88 21.83 -1.54
N ASP A 137 -0.75 22.53 -1.65
CA ASP A 137 -0.01 22.72 -2.91
C ASP A 137 0.92 21.54 -3.24
N ILE A 138 0.96 20.51 -2.38
CA ILE A 138 1.94 19.42 -2.43
C ILE A 138 1.26 18.12 -2.86
N LEU A 139 1.78 17.50 -3.93
CA LEU A 139 1.39 16.17 -4.38
C LEU A 139 2.57 15.22 -4.26
N VAL A 140 2.37 14.09 -3.58
CA VAL A 140 3.34 13.00 -3.48
C VAL A 140 2.79 11.81 -4.25
N MET A 141 3.51 11.37 -5.29
CA MET A 141 3.13 10.21 -6.10
C MET A 141 4.03 9.02 -5.79
N CYS A 142 3.44 7.84 -5.62
CA CYS A 142 4.15 6.59 -5.38
C CYS A 142 3.56 5.48 -6.27
N PRO A 143 4.40 4.69 -6.98
CA PRO A 143 3.90 3.62 -7.85
C PRO A 143 3.23 2.46 -7.09
N ALA A 144 3.52 2.28 -5.80
CA ALA A 144 2.98 1.20 -4.98
C ALA A 144 2.62 1.72 -3.57
N ILE A 145 1.54 2.50 -3.49
CA ILE A 145 1.16 3.20 -2.26
C ILE A 145 0.91 2.26 -1.07
N GLU A 146 0.45 1.04 -1.29
CA GLU A 146 0.20 0.06 -0.21
C GLU A 146 1.45 -0.29 0.59
N ASN A 147 2.61 -0.37 -0.07
CA ASN A 147 3.87 -0.65 0.61
C ASN A 147 4.34 0.53 1.47
N TYR A 148 3.95 1.75 1.09
CA TYR A 148 4.36 2.99 1.75
C TYR A 148 3.36 3.46 2.80
N ALA A 149 2.07 3.11 2.68
CA ALA A 149 1.01 3.59 3.56
C ALA A 149 1.32 3.38 5.07
N PRO A 150 1.79 2.21 5.54
CA PRO A 150 2.15 2.03 6.96
C PRO A 150 3.27 2.96 7.42
N PHE A 151 4.23 3.28 6.55
CA PHE A 151 5.34 4.18 6.88
C PHE A 151 4.90 5.64 6.85
N VAL A 152 4.03 6.01 5.89
CA VAL A 152 3.42 7.34 5.84
C VAL A 152 2.61 7.57 7.11
N ASP A 153 1.79 6.60 7.52
CA ASP A 153 1.09 6.69 8.80
C ASP A 153 2.04 6.75 9.99
N ALA A 154 3.10 5.94 10.05
CA ALA A 154 4.03 6.00 11.17
C ALA A 154 4.77 7.36 11.29
N VAL A 155 5.10 8.00 10.17
CA VAL A 155 5.91 9.23 10.11
C VAL A 155 5.03 10.49 10.20
N PHE A 156 3.91 10.53 9.46
CA PHE A 156 2.99 11.67 9.42
C PHE A 156 1.87 11.58 10.48
N HIS A 157 1.46 10.36 10.87
CA HIS A 157 0.53 10.09 11.97
C HIS A 157 1.24 9.66 13.26
N ARG A 158 2.06 10.55 13.84
CA ARG A 158 2.24 10.55 15.30
C ARG A 158 1.06 11.23 16.01
N VAL A 159 -0.14 10.75 15.69
CA VAL A 159 -1.37 10.96 16.47
C VAL A 159 -1.40 9.90 17.54
N GLY A 160 -1.39 10.28 18.83
CA GLY A 160 -1.78 9.34 19.90
C GLY A 160 -0.82 9.11 21.06
N THR A 161 0.26 9.87 21.23
CA THR A 161 0.95 9.93 22.55
C THR A 161 1.05 11.37 23.05
N LYS A 162 -0.05 11.80 23.68
CA LYS A 162 -0.22 13.03 24.47
C LYS A 162 0.11 14.36 23.78
N THR A 163 -0.88 15.24 23.76
CA THR A 163 -0.69 16.69 23.78
C THR A 163 0.17 17.05 25.00
N LEU A 164 1.48 17.12 24.81
CA LEU A 164 2.34 17.87 25.73
C LEU A 164 2.17 19.34 25.35
N ALA A 165 1.44 20.04 26.22
CA ALA A 165 1.58 21.48 26.35
C ALA A 165 3.08 21.82 26.39
N GLY A 166 3.57 22.50 25.36
CA GLY A 166 4.96 22.93 25.23
C GLY A 166 5.67 22.33 24.02
N THR A 167 5.97 23.20 23.05
CA THR A 167 7.06 23.03 22.06
C THR A 167 7.08 21.70 21.27
N GLY A 168 5.93 21.28 20.73
CA GLY A 168 5.85 20.13 19.81
C GLY A 168 6.20 20.49 18.36
N GLN A 169 6.84 19.57 17.63
CA GLN A 169 7.13 19.69 16.20
C GLN A 169 5.84 19.99 15.39
N VAL A 170 5.96 20.88 14.40
CA VAL A 170 4.88 21.25 13.47
C VAL A 170 4.40 20.00 12.75
N ARG A 171 3.10 19.70 12.81
CA ARG A 171 2.49 18.53 12.15
C ARG A 171 2.04 18.90 10.74
N LEU A 172 2.39 18.07 9.76
CA LEU A 172 1.89 18.19 8.39
C LEU A 172 0.64 17.31 8.19
N PRO A 173 -0.51 17.89 7.81
CA PRO A 173 -1.67 17.10 7.44
C PRO A 173 -1.40 16.37 6.11
N CYS A 174 -1.72 15.08 6.05
CA CYS A 174 -1.62 14.28 4.83
C CYS A 174 -2.84 13.36 4.69
N THR A 175 -3.27 13.13 3.46
CA THR A 175 -4.32 12.18 3.11
C THR A 175 -3.76 11.24 2.05
N ILE A 176 -3.91 9.92 2.27
CA ILE A 176 -3.50 8.92 1.30
C ILE A 176 -4.68 8.62 0.38
N ALA A 177 -4.48 8.79 -0.93
CA ALA A 177 -5.43 8.41 -1.97
C ALA A 177 -5.05 7.04 -2.58
N ASP A 178 -5.98 6.46 -3.35
CA ASP A 178 -5.76 5.24 -4.15
C ASP A 178 -5.40 3.96 -3.38
N ARG A 179 -5.81 3.85 -2.11
CA ARG A 179 -5.72 2.58 -1.39
C ARG A 179 -6.81 1.60 -1.84
N SER A 180 -6.42 0.35 -2.02
CA SER A 180 -7.34 -0.77 -2.22
C SER A 180 -8.27 -0.88 -1.01
N PRO A 181 -9.60 -0.93 -1.20
CA PRO A 181 -10.54 -1.07 -0.09
C PRO A 181 -10.33 -2.38 0.69
N MET A 182 -9.75 -3.40 0.06
CA MET A 182 -9.45 -4.68 0.69
C MET A 182 -8.34 -4.59 1.76
N ASP A 183 -7.36 -3.70 1.57
CA ASP A 183 -6.25 -3.48 2.49
C ASP A 183 -6.51 -2.30 3.44
N ALA A 184 -7.50 -1.47 3.14
CA ALA A 184 -7.91 -0.34 3.96
C ALA A 184 -8.93 -0.74 5.04
N GLU A 185 -9.86 -1.66 4.73
CA GLU A 185 -11.00 -1.99 5.60
C GLU A 185 -11.01 -3.49 5.98
N PRO A 186 -10.63 -3.87 7.22
CA PRO A 186 -10.60 -5.27 7.68
C PRO A 186 -11.95 -5.98 7.53
N LEU A 187 -13.06 -5.25 7.62
CA LEU A 187 -14.40 -5.79 7.45
C LEU A 187 -14.65 -6.31 6.03
N ILE A 188 -14.08 -5.65 5.00
CA ILE A 188 -14.20 -6.07 3.61
C ILE A 188 -13.43 -7.36 3.39
N ALA A 189 -12.20 -7.45 3.91
CA ALA A 189 -11.40 -8.67 3.86
C ALA A 189 -12.13 -9.85 4.54
N ALA A 190 -12.71 -9.61 5.72
CA ALA A 190 -13.52 -10.60 6.41
C ALA A 190 -14.76 -11.02 5.62
N PHE A 191 -15.48 -10.08 5.02
CA PHE A 191 -16.63 -10.39 4.18
C PHE A 191 -16.26 -11.25 2.97
N MET A 192 -15.13 -10.95 2.32
CA MET A 192 -14.62 -11.76 1.20
C MET A 192 -14.25 -13.18 1.65
N ALA A 193 -13.61 -13.32 2.81
CA ALA A 193 -13.31 -14.62 3.40
C ALA A 193 -14.60 -15.39 3.77
N LEU A 194 -15.68 -14.70 4.15
CA LEU A 194 -17.00 -15.29 4.42
C LEU A 194 -17.60 -15.91 3.16
N LEU A 195 -17.41 -15.29 1.99
CA LEU A 195 -17.86 -15.87 0.71
C LEU A 195 -17.15 -17.19 0.37
N GLN A 196 -15.97 -17.45 0.95
CA GLN A 196 -15.21 -18.69 0.79
C GLN A 196 -15.55 -19.76 1.85
N LEU A 197 -16.55 -19.52 2.72
CA LEU A 197 -17.02 -20.48 3.72
C LEU A 197 -17.37 -21.88 3.18
N PRO A 198 -17.99 -22.04 1.98
CA PRO A 198 -18.35 -23.37 1.48
C PRO A 198 -17.15 -24.32 1.31
N ASP A 199 -15.99 -23.77 0.98
CA ASP A 199 -14.74 -24.52 0.80
C ASP A 199 -13.82 -24.44 2.03
N SER A 200 -14.26 -23.73 3.09
CA SER A 200 -13.46 -23.52 4.29
C SER A 200 -13.34 -24.80 5.12
N ARG A 201 -12.15 -25.03 5.67
CA ARG A 201 -11.91 -26.10 6.63
C ARG A 201 -12.41 -25.75 8.03
N PHE A 202 -12.85 -24.51 8.26
CA PHE A 202 -13.19 -23.98 9.59
C PHE A 202 -12.04 -24.21 10.58
N GLY A 203 -10.84 -23.72 10.24
CA GLY A 203 -9.71 -23.74 11.16
C GLY A 203 -10.01 -22.89 12.40
N VAL A 204 -9.42 -23.27 13.54
CA VAL A 204 -9.56 -22.47 14.76
C VAL A 204 -9.04 -21.04 14.54
N SER A 205 -7.88 -20.88 13.91
CA SER A 205 -7.32 -19.56 13.61
C SER A 205 -8.27 -18.71 12.79
N ASP A 206 -8.82 -19.27 11.70
CA ASP A 206 -9.75 -18.54 10.82
C ASP A 206 -10.96 -18.01 11.59
N ILE A 207 -11.55 -18.82 12.47
CA ILE A 207 -12.70 -18.42 13.29
C ILE A 207 -12.30 -17.39 14.36
N MET A 208 -11.13 -17.53 14.97
CA MET A 208 -10.62 -16.55 15.92
C MET A 208 -10.33 -15.19 15.25
N ASP A 209 -9.87 -15.18 13.99
CA ASP A 209 -9.63 -13.96 13.24
C ASP A 209 -10.95 -13.19 12.97
N TYR A 210 -12.06 -13.90 12.72
CA TYR A 210 -13.37 -13.26 12.65
C TYR A 210 -13.82 -12.67 13.99
N LEU A 211 -13.60 -13.38 15.10
CA LEU A 211 -13.98 -12.91 16.43
C LEU A 211 -13.18 -11.67 16.87
N GLN A 212 -11.98 -11.46 16.32
CA GLN A 212 -11.19 -10.25 16.57
C GLN A 212 -11.75 -8.98 15.91
N LEU A 213 -12.73 -9.08 15.00
CA LEU A 213 -13.32 -7.92 14.36
C LEU A 213 -14.38 -7.27 15.26
N ASP A 214 -14.25 -5.96 15.50
CA ASP A 214 -15.19 -5.17 16.31
C ASP A 214 -16.66 -5.36 15.92
N SER A 215 -16.94 -5.45 14.62
CA SER A 215 -18.31 -5.64 14.10
C SER A 215 -18.89 -7.00 14.49
N VAL A 216 -18.04 -8.04 14.54
CA VAL A 216 -18.42 -9.40 14.93
C VAL A 216 -18.60 -9.45 16.45
N GLN A 217 -17.68 -8.87 17.22
CA GLN A 217 -17.79 -8.75 18.68
C GLN A 217 -19.11 -8.09 19.10
N LYS A 218 -19.44 -6.95 18.47
CA LYS A 218 -20.71 -6.25 18.72
C LYS A 218 -21.94 -7.07 18.33
N ARG A 219 -21.86 -7.86 17.25
CA ARG A 219 -22.97 -8.70 16.78
C ARG A 219 -23.26 -9.86 17.75
N PHE A 220 -22.21 -10.47 18.28
CA PHE A 220 -22.32 -11.61 19.20
C PHE A 220 -22.27 -11.21 20.68
N SER A 221 -22.13 -9.91 20.98
CA SER A 221 -21.99 -9.37 22.34
C SER A 221 -20.85 -10.02 23.14
N VAL A 222 -19.74 -10.30 22.45
CA VAL A 222 -18.53 -10.92 23.05
C VAL A 222 -17.50 -9.84 23.31
N SER A 223 -16.89 -9.87 24.49
CA SER A 223 -15.79 -8.98 24.87
C SER A 223 -14.42 -9.58 24.58
N GLN A 224 -13.38 -8.75 24.53
CA GLN A 224 -12.01 -9.18 24.25
C GLN A 224 -11.50 -10.22 25.28
N ASP A 225 -11.82 -10.04 26.57
CA ASP A 225 -11.43 -10.98 27.63
C ASP A 225 -12.07 -12.36 27.43
N GLU A 226 -13.32 -12.40 26.92
CA GLU A 226 -14.02 -13.64 26.64
C GLU A 226 -13.41 -14.36 25.42
N ILE A 227 -12.94 -13.61 24.42
CA ILE A 227 -12.21 -14.17 23.27
C ILE A 227 -10.91 -14.81 23.72
N GLU A 228 -10.15 -14.15 24.60
CA GLU A 228 -8.93 -14.71 25.18
C GLU A 228 -9.21 -16.01 25.95
N GLN A 229 -10.29 -16.04 26.72
CA GLN A 229 -10.74 -17.25 27.42
C GLN A 229 -11.15 -18.36 26.44
N MET A 230 -11.83 -18.02 25.34
CA MET A 230 -12.18 -18.97 24.29
C MET A 230 -10.93 -19.60 23.68
N VAL A 231 -9.85 -18.85 23.43
CA VAL A 231 -8.58 -19.41 22.92
C VAL A 231 -8.03 -20.49 23.85
N VAL A 232 -8.04 -20.24 25.17
CA VAL A 232 -7.57 -21.20 26.17
C VAL A 232 -8.41 -22.48 26.12
N TRP A 233 -9.74 -22.34 26.11
CA TRP A 233 -10.66 -23.48 26.07
C TRP A 233 -10.58 -24.27 24.76
N LEU A 234 -10.49 -23.61 23.61
CA LEU A 234 -10.35 -24.29 22.31
C LEU A 234 -9.05 -25.09 22.24
N LYS A 235 -7.97 -24.56 22.84
CA LYS A 235 -6.68 -25.25 22.97
C LYS A 235 -6.78 -26.47 23.88
N GLN A 236 -7.42 -26.36 25.05
CA GLN A 236 -7.66 -27.48 25.97
C GLN A 236 -8.59 -28.55 25.36
N ALA A 237 -9.58 -28.13 24.58
CA ALA A 237 -10.49 -29.01 23.86
C ALA A 237 -9.84 -29.72 22.68
N HIS A 238 -8.61 -29.34 22.29
CA HIS A 238 -7.91 -29.84 21.12
C HIS A 238 -8.76 -29.73 19.84
N ILE A 239 -9.45 -28.61 19.65
CA ILE A 239 -10.15 -28.34 18.38
C ILE A 239 -9.11 -27.87 17.37
N HIS A 240 -9.15 -28.40 16.15
CA HIS A 240 -8.23 -27.99 15.09
C HIS A 240 -8.97 -27.48 13.85
N TRP A 241 -9.93 -28.26 13.34
CA TRP A 241 -10.66 -27.91 12.13
C TRP A 241 -11.89 -28.79 11.93
N GLY A 242 -12.79 -28.35 11.05
CA GLY A 242 -13.94 -29.11 10.56
C GLY A 242 -15.12 -29.13 11.53
N LEU A 243 -16.32 -28.92 11.01
CA LEU A 243 -17.54 -28.84 11.82
C LEU A 243 -17.85 -30.18 12.51
N ASN A 244 -17.83 -31.26 11.73
CA ASN A 244 -18.12 -32.64 12.15
C ASN A 244 -17.43 -33.63 11.19
N SER A 245 -17.59 -34.93 11.44
CA SER A 245 -16.98 -35.99 10.62
C SER A 245 -17.40 -35.94 9.15
N THR A 246 -18.67 -35.63 8.85
CA THR A 246 -19.18 -35.52 7.46
C THR A 246 -18.58 -34.33 6.72
N HIS A 247 -18.43 -33.19 7.39
CA HIS A 247 -17.77 -32.01 6.85
C HIS A 247 -16.28 -32.28 6.57
N LYS A 248 -15.58 -32.98 7.46
CA LYS A 248 -14.17 -33.34 7.24
C LYS A 248 -13.96 -34.19 5.99
N THR A 249 -14.87 -35.13 5.73
CA THR A 249 -14.83 -35.96 4.52
C THR A 249 -15.22 -35.21 3.25
N ALA A 250 -16.04 -34.15 3.36
CA ALA A 250 -16.46 -33.35 2.21
C ALA A 250 -15.38 -32.37 1.74
N VAL A 251 -14.63 -31.77 2.69
CA VAL A 251 -13.66 -30.70 2.40
C VAL A 251 -12.22 -31.21 2.23
N SER A 252 -11.92 -32.46 2.59
CA SER A 252 -10.58 -33.03 2.43
C SER A 252 -10.61 -34.47 1.93
N GLU A 253 -10.01 -34.69 0.76
CA GLU A 253 -9.81 -36.02 0.20
C GLU A 253 -8.87 -36.85 1.09
N GLY A 254 -9.20 -38.12 1.32
CA GLY A 254 -8.37 -39.06 2.08
C GLY A 254 -8.54 -39.05 3.61
N VAL A 255 -9.43 -38.21 4.16
CA VAL A 255 -9.74 -38.21 5.59
C VAL A 255 -10.77 -39.29 5.91
N LYS A 256 -10.48 -40.13 6.92
CA LYS A 256 -11.43 -41.13 7.43
C LYS A 256 -12.56 -40.44 8.20
N LEU A 257 -13.70 -41.11 8.31
CA LEU A 257 -14.89 -40.63 9.01
C LEU A 257 -14.65 -40.64 10.52
N ASP A 258 -13.88 -39.67 10.99
CA ASP A 258 -13.47 -39.48 12.37
C ASP A 258 -13.90 -38.09 12.85
N GLU A 259 -14.47 -38.07 14.04
CA GLU A 259 -15.01 -36.87 14.67
C GLU A 259 -13.97 -36.17 15.55
N MET A 260 -12.87 -36.85 15.91
CA MET A 260 -11.82 -36.29 16.76
C MET A 260 -11.26 -34.97 16.21
N TYR A 261 -10.95 -34.03 17.10
CA TYR A 261 -10.44 -32.69 16.77
C TYR A 261 -11.37 -31.80 15.93
N SER A 262 -12.65 -32.16 15.79
CA SER A 262 -13.69 -31.32 15.16
C SER A 262 -14.30 -30.33 16.14
N TRP A 263 -14.98 -29.31 15.62
CA TRP A 263 -15.74 -28.35 16.43
C TRP A 263 -16.80 -29.04 17.28
N TRP A 264 -17.61 -29.93 16.68
CA TRP A 264 -18.64 -30.66 17.41
C TRP A 264 -18.06 -31.50 18.56
N TRP A 265 -16.95 -32.21 18.29
CA TRP A 265 -16.28 -33.03 19.29
C TRP A 265 -15.72 -32.22 20.45
N GLY A 266 -14.99 -31.13 20.18
CA GLY A 266 -14.39 -30.33 21.23
C GLY A 266 -15.42 -29.50 22.02
N ILE A 267 -16.44 -28.95 21.35
CA ILE A 267 -17.55 -28.26 22.05
C ILE A 267 -18.26 -29.25 22.97
N ARG A 268 -18.52 -30.48 22.54
CA ARG A 268 -19.14 -31.50 23.40
C ARG A 268 -18.30 -31.80 24.63
N ARG A 269 -16.97 -31.88 24.50
CA ARG A 269 -16.05 -32.06 25.64
C ARG A 269 -16.08 -30.87 26.59
N LEU A 270 -16.12 -29.65 26.05
CA LEU A 270 -16.25 -28.43 26.85
C LEU A 270 -17.59 -28.36 27.60
N LEU A 271 -18.70 -28.70 26.93
CA LEU A 271 -20.03 -28.78 27.55
C LEU A 271 -20.09 -29.84 28.65
N MET A 272 -19.48 -31.01 28.42
CA MET A 272 -19.41 -32.07 29.43
C MET A 272 -18.53 -31.67 30.63
N GLY A 273 -17.43 -30.95 30.39
CA GLY A 273 -16.61 -30.35 31.46
C GLY A 273 -17.39 -29.39 32.35
N MET A 274 -18.36 -28.64 31.80
CA MET A 274 -19.22 -27.75 32.60
C MET A 274 -20.25 -28.48 33.47
N LEU A 275 -20.65 -29.69 33.07
CA LEU A 275 -21.68 -30.48 33.78
C LEU A 275 -21.07 -31.48 34.77
N ALA A 276 -19.82 -31.87 34.55
CA ALA A 276 -19.08 -32.80 35.38
C ALA A 276 -18.39 -32.07 36.53
N GLN A 277 -17.98 -32.83 37.54
CA GLN A 277 -17.08 -32.34 38.58
C GLN A 277 -15.74 -31.94 37.96
N ASP A 278 -15.06 -30.93 38.53
CA ASP A 278 -13.74 -30.46 38.12
C ASP A 278 -12.64 -31.53 38.26
N ALA A 279 -12.69 -32.51 37.36
CA ALA A 279 -11.85 -33.68 37.29
C ALA A 279 -11.88 -34.25 35.87
N GLU A 280 -10.77 -34.84 35.46
CA GLU A 280 -10.69 -35.60 34.21
C GLU A 280 -11.40 -36.95 34.38
N VAL A 281 -12.61 -37.05 33.86
CA VAL A 281 -13.44 -38.24 33.89
C VAL A 281 -13.85 -38.60 32.46
N VAL A 282 -13.82 -39.89 32.14
CA VAL A 282 -14.34 -40.39 30.86
C VAL A 282 -15.84 -40.60 31.01
N VAL A 283 -16.63 -39.82 30.29
CA VAL A 283 -18.09 -39.94 30.22
C VAL A 283 -18.46 -40.24 28.77
N SER A 284 -19.02 -41.43 28.53
CA SER A 284 -19.45 -41.88 27.18
C SER A 284 -18.33 -41.74 26.12
N ASP A 285 -17.15 -42.31 26.41
CA ASP A 285 -15.95 -42.28 25.56
C ASP A 285 -15.38 -40.88 25.26
N LEU A 286 -15.80 -39.86 26.02
CA LEU A 286 -15.28 -38.50 25.95
C LEU A 286 -14.61 -38.11 27.26
N LEU A 287 -13.39 -37.57 27.17
CA LEU A 287 -12.67 -37.02 28.32
C LEU A 287 -13.18 -35.61 28.62
N THR A 288 -13.68 -35.40 29.84
CA THR A 288 -14.08 -34.07 30.35
C THR A 288 -12.86 -33.15 30.43
N ILE A 289 -13.12 -31.83 30.39
CA ILE A 289 -12.08 -30.81 30.51
C ILE A 289 -12.29 -30.12 31.86
N PRO A 290 -11.32 -30.17 32.79
CA PRO A 290 -11.39 -29.43 34.05
C PRO A 290 -11.24 -27.91 33.79
N ASP A 291 -11.57 -27.06 34.77
CA ASP A 291 -11.40 -25.60 34.72
C ASP A 291 -12.35 -24.87 33.74
N VAL A 292 -13.56 -25.42 33.55
CA VAL A 292 -14.65 -24.82 32.74
C VAL A 292 -15.83 -24.38 33.63
N GLU A 293 -15.59 -24.04 34.91
CA GLU A 293 -16.64 -23.62 35.86
C GLU A 293 -16.84 -22.09 35.93
N GLY A 294 -18.07 -21.64 36.22
CA GLY A 294 -18.38 -20.26 36.68
C GLY A 294 -19.21 -19.35 35.74
N GLN A 295 -19.31 -18.05 36.09
CA GLN A 295 -20.02 -17.00 35.33
C GLN A 295 -19.57 -16.87 33.86
N SER A 296 -18.38 -17.37 33.54
CA SER A 296 -17.79 -17.42 32.20
C SER A 296 -18.55 -18.35 31.24
N ALA A 297 -19.41 -19.25 31.74
CA ALA A 297 -20.22 -20.17 30.92
C ALA A 297 -21.37 -19.48 30.16
N LEU A 298 -21.77 -18.26 30.57
CA LEU A 298 -22.85 -17.49 29.94
C LEU A 298 -22.51 -16.95 28.53
N THR A 299 -21.22 -16.93 28.18
CA THR A 299 -20.70 -16.41 26.90
C THR A 299 -20.95 -17.34 25.70
N ARG A 300 -21.64 -18.47 25.92
CA ARG A 300 -21.88 -19.53 24.93
C ARG A 300 -23.35 -19.71 24.53
N GLY A 301 -24.25 -18.83 25.01
CA GLY A 301 -25.70 -18.87 24.73
C GLY A 301 -26.14 -17.97 23.59
#